data_AF-A0A3R5UHE2-F1
#
_entry.id   AF-A0A3R5UHE2-F1
#
_cell.length_a   1.000
_cell.length_b   1.000
_cell.length_c   1.000
_cell.angle_alpha   90.00
_cell.angle_beta   90.00
_cell.angle_gamma   90.00
#
_symmetry.space_group_name_H-M   'P 1'
#
loop_
_entity.id
_entity.type
_entity.pdbx_description
1 polymer ?
#
loop_
_entity_poly.entity_id
_entity_poly.type
_entity_poly.pdbx_seq_one_letter_code
_entity_poly.pdbx_strand_id
1 'polypeptide(L)'
;MNLLQKNIDDNVNMLIINDIDVDEYKTLEDLKLIIRYLTNGDKFYFKFNREDNDFLTDDEIVKYRNDIPKYFIENGDYKVKEKIDNERFESIGYLKVKEDTYDEIGVLWKYFYAMMFFNPNTLLTWEKYNNIYNKIEPKKYGIGIIKNKYAKSIFIKGHDGDNLIFVYDNSIKQPVINEVITMIKNL
;
A
#
# COMPACT_ATOMS: atom_id res chain seq x y z
N MET A 1 2.34 -18.89 -1.04
CA MET A 1 1.56 -17.87 -0.31
C MET A 1 0.50 -18.53 0.56
N ASN A 2 0.39 -18.09 1.82
CA ASN A 2 -0.65 -18.52 2.76
C ASN A 2 -1.63 -17.37 3.06
N LEU A 3 -2.88 -17.70 3.42
CA LEU A 3 -3.91 -16.69 3.67
C LEU A 3 -4.60 -16.86 5.02
N LEU A 4 -4.95 -15.73 5.64
CA LEU A 4 -5.69 -15.66 6.88
C LEU A 4 -6.77 -14.58 6.80
N GLN A 5 -8.03 -14.97 6.98
CA GLN A 5 -9.16 -14.03 7.02
C GLN A 5 -9.57 -13.78 8.47
N LYS A 6 -9.82 -12.51 8.81
CA LYS A 6 -10.28 -12.08 10.13
C LYS A 6 -11.35 -11.01 9.99
N ASN A 7 -12.35 -11.05 10.86
CA ASN A 7 -13.20 -9.90 11.12
C ASN A 7 -12.54 -9.05 12.22
N ILE A 8 -12.33 -7.74 11.97
CA ILE A 8 -11.70 -6.84 12.95
C ILE A 8 -12.75 -6.01 13.70
N ASP A 9 -13.87 -5.72 13.04
CA ASP A 9 -14.98 -4.90 13.54
C ASP A 9 -16.26 -5.31 12.78
N ASP A 10 -17.44 -4.94 13.27
CA ASP A 10 -18.76 -5.35 12.75
C ASP A 10 -18.94 -5.11 11.25
N ASN A 11 -18.18 -4.16 10.68
CA ASN A 11 -18.22 -3.80 9.27
C ASN A 11 -16.85 -3.76 8.59
N VAL A 12 -15.81 -4.29 9.22
CA VAL A 12 -14.43 -4.25 8.70
C VAL A 12 -13.79 -5.63 8.78
N ASN A 13 -13.42 -6.12 7.61
CA ASN A 13 -12.79 -7.41 7.41
C ASN A 13 -11.33 -7.21 7.01
N MET A 14 -10.54 -8.27 7.17
CA MET A 14 -9.14 -8.30 6.83
C MET A 14 -8.78 -9.63 6.20
N LEU A 15 -8.00 -9.54 5.13
CA LEU A 15 -7.31 -10.65 4.49
C LEU A 15 -5.80 -10.40 4.63
N ILE A 16 -5.09 -11.33 5.24
CA ILE A 16 -3.63 -11.32 5.33
C ILE A 16 -3.11 -12.37 4.36
N ILE A 17 -2.20 -11.97 3.47
CA ILE A 17 -1.55 -12.82 2.48
C ILE A 17 -0.06 -12.82 2.84
N ASN A 18 0.45 -13.98 3.27
CA ASN A 18 1.83 -14.18 3.71
C ASN A 18 2.70 -14.78 2.61
N ASP A 19 3.99 -14.87 2.90
CA ASP A 19 5.04 -15.44 2.04
C ASP A 19 5.24 -14.59 0.78
N ILE A 20 5.32 -13.27 0.97
CA ILE A 20 5.69 -12.32 -0.07
C ILE A 20 7.21 -12.09 -0.03
N ASP A 21 7.89 -12.63 -1.03
CA ASP A 21 9.28 -12.32 -1.35
C ASP A 21 9.30 -11.50 -2.66
N VAL A 22 9.56 -10.20 -2.56
CA VAL A 22 9.62 -9.31 -3.75
C VAL A 22 10.93 -9.39 -4.51
N ASP A 23 11.92 -10.13 -4.02
CA ASP A 23 13.15 -10.44 -4.75
C ASP A 23 12.96 -11.65 -5.67
N GLU A 24 12.00 -12.53 -5.35
CA GLU A 24 11.53 -13.54 -6.28
C GLU A 24 10.57 -12.94 -7.33
N TYR A 25 10.97 -13.01 -8.61
CA TYR A 25 10.18 -12.47 -9.72
C TYR A 25 8.72 -12.95 -9.72
N LYS A 26 8.49 -14.25 -9.52
CA LYS A 26 7.13 -14.83 -9.53
C LYS A 26 6.28 -14.22 -8.43
N THR A 27 6.80 -14.18 -7.21
CA THR A 27 6.08 -13.69 -6.04
C THR A 27 5.80 -12.18 -6.13
N LEU A 28 6.70 -11.41 -6.76
CA LEU A 28 6.44 -10.02 -7.13
C LEU A 28 5.30 -9.88 -8.16
N GLU A 29 5.27 -10.69 -9.21
CA GLU A 29 4.17 -10.66 -10.20
C GLU A 29 2.83 -11.07 -9.58
N ASP A 30 2.84 -12.05 -8.69
CA ASP A 30 1.65 -12.50 -7.94
C ASP A 30 1.11 -11.37 -7.04
N LEU A 31 1.99 -10.64 -6.35
CA LEU A 31 1.63 -9.46 -5.56
C LEU A 31 0.98 -8.38 -6.44
N LYS A 32 1.58 -8.06 -7.60
CA LYS A 32 1.04 -7.07 -8.54
C LYS A 32 -0.35 -7.47 -9.02
N LEU A 33 -0.52 -8.75 -9.36
CA LEU A 33 -1.78 -9.30 -9.85
C LEU A 33 -2.89 -9.19 -8.78
N ILE A 34 -2.58 -9.54 -7.53
CA ILE A 34 -3.51 -9.46 -6.40
C ILE A 34 -3.93 -8.01 -6.16
N ILE A 35 -2.98 -7.08 -6.08
CA ILE A 35 -3.28 -5.66 -5.85
C ILE A 35 -4.12 -5.11 -6.99
N ARG A 36 -3.76 -5.42 -8.25
CA ARG A 36 -4.52 -5.03 -9.43
C ARG A 36 -5.96 -5.48 -9.37
N TYR A 37 -6.20 -6.76 -9.04
CA TYR A 37 -7.54 -7.31 -8.97
C TYR A 37 -8.37 -6.65 -7.84
N LEU A 38 -7.74 -6.32 -6.71
CA LEU A 38 -8.39 -5.68 -5.56
C LEU A 38 -8.57 -4.15 -5.73
N THR A 39 -7.94 -3.55 -6.73
CA THR A 39 -7.99 -2.10 -6.99
C THR A 39 -9.35 -1.73 -7.57
N ASN A 40 -10.00 -0.71 -6.99
CA ASN A 40 -11.35 -0.30 -7.39
C ASN A 40 -11.51 1.21 -7.63
N GLY A 41 -10.40 1.91 -7.83
CA GLY A 41 -10.37 3.35 -8.11
C GLY A 41 -9.30 3.73 -9.12
N ASP A 42 -9.33 4.99 -9.53
CA ASP A 42 -8.47 5.57 -10.56
C ASP A 42 -7.17 6.18 -10.02
N LYS A 43 -6.99 6.15 -8.70
CA LYS A 43 -5.81 6.68 -8.02
C LYS A 43 -5.55 5.99 -6.69
N PHE A 44 -4.31 6.05 -6.25
CA PHE A 44 -3.89 5.68 -4.91
C PHE A 44 -3.42 6.91 -4.13
N TYR A 45 -3.76 6.96 -2.86
CA TYR A 45 -3.01 7.73 -1.87
C TYR A 45 -2.18 6.78 -1.02
N PHE A 46 -0.98 7.23 -0.67
CA PHE A 46 0.02 6.47 0.06
C PHE A 46 0.43 7.20 1.34
N LYS A 47 0.68 6.42 2.38
CA LYS A 47 1.55 6.77 3.51
C LYS A 47 2.76 5.84 3.47
N PHE A 48 3.94 6.41 3.58
CA PHE A 48 5.20 5.68 3.62
C PHE A 48 5.98 6.04 4.87
N ASN A 49 6.60 5.04 5.47
CA ASN A 49 7.62 5.22 6.49
C ASN A 49 8.90 4.57 5.95
N ARG A 50 9.95 5.36 5.81
CA ARG A 50 11.30 4.87 5.55
C ARG A 50 12.02 4.86 6.90
N GLU A 51 12.57 3.69 7.23
CA GLU A 51 13.53 3.50 8.33
C GLU A 51 14.84 3.03 7.74
N ASP A 52 15.93 3.12 8.49
CA ASP A 52 17.22 2.55 8.07
C ASP A 52 17.05 1.08 7.68
N ASN A 53 17.63 0.70 6.55
CA ASN A 53 17.30 -0.56 5.89
C ASN A 53 18.58 -1.32 5.55
N ASP A 54 18.91 -2.31 6.38
CA ASP A 54 20.06 -3.21 6.22
C ASP A 54 19.91 -4.16 5.02
N PHE A 55 18.75 -4.21 4.35
CA PHE A 55 18.47 -5.11 3.23
C PHE A 55 18.83 -4.52 1.86
N LEU A 56 19.19 -3.23 1.78
CA LEU A 56 19.52 -2.57 0.51
C LEU A 56 20.99 -2.13 0.50
N THR A 57 21.61 -2.22 -0.68
CA THR A 57 22.93 -1.63 -0.90
C THR A 57 22.87 -0.10 -0.98
N ASP A 58 23.98 0.57 -0.71
CA ASP A 58 24.08 2.04 -0.84
C ASP A 58 23.67 2.53 -2.23
N ASP A 59 24.06 1.82 -3.29
CA ASP A 59 23.73 2.13 -4.67
C ASP A 59 22.21 2.02 -4.93
N GLU A 60 21.55 1.00 -4.39
CA GLU A 60 20.09 0.86 -4.46
C GLU A 60 19.38 1.98 -3.71
N ILE A 61 19.85 2.31 -2.50
CA ILE A 61 19.30 3.41 -1.70
C ILE A 61 19.41 4.73 -2.46
N VAL A 62 20.57 5.04 -3.05
CA VAL A 62 20.78 6.25 -3.85
C VAL A 62 19.87 6.26 -5.07
N LYS A 63 19.76 5.12 -5.77
CA LYS A 63 18.86 4.98 -6.91
C LYS A 63 17.41 5.27 -6.53
N TYR A 64 16.87 4.58 -5.52
CA TYR A 64 15.47 4.76 -5.09
C TYR A 64 15.18 6.17 -4.57
N ARG A 65 16.12 6.80 -3.86
CA ARG A 65 15.99 8.21 -3.41
C ARG A 65 15.79 9.19 -4.56
N ASN A 66 16.33 8.88 -5.74
CA ASN A 66 16.20 9.73 -6.93
C ASN A 66 14.98 9.32 -7.77
N ASP A 67 14.81 8.02 -8.00
CA ASP A 67 13.81 7.49 -8.94
C ASP A 67 12.39 7.62 -8.41
N ILE A 68 12.14 7.34 -7.13
CA ILE A 68 10.79 7.37 -6.56
C ILE A 68 10.20 8.79 -6.61
N PRO A 69 10.84 9.85 -6.06
CA PRO A 69 10.29 11.19 -6.15
C PRO A 69 10.08 11.65 -7.59
N LYS A 70 10.99 11.29 -8.50
CA LYS A 70 10.88 11.61 -9.92
C LYS A 70 9.64 10.95 -10.55
N TYR A 71 9.44 9.65 -10.31
CA TYR A 71 8.28 8.92 -10.79
C TYR A 71 6.97 9.56 -10.31
N PHE A 72 6.90 9.92 -9.03
CA PHE A 72 5.74 10.61 -8.47
C PHE A 72 5.52 12.00 -9.09
N ILE A 73 6.56 12.80 -9.32
CA ILE A 73 6.42 14.12 -9.98
C ILE A 73 5.83 13.98 -11.39
N GLU A 74 6.20 12.93 -12.11
CA GLU A 74 5.72 12.67 -13.47
C GLU A 74 4.29 12.10 -13.51
N ASN A 75 3.86 11.38 -12.46
CA ASN A 75 2.63 10.59 -12.47
C ASN A 75 1.62 10.96 -11.36
N GLY A 76 1.93 11.95 -10.51
CA GLY A 76 1.12 12.35 -9.37
C GLY A 76 1.77 13.42 -8.50
N ASP A 77 1.91 13.17 -7.18
CA ASP A 77 2.51 14.10 -6.21
C ASP A 77 3.17 13.33 -5.07
N TYR A 78 4.27 13.84 -4.52
CA TYR A 78 5.03 13.23 -3.44
C TYR A 78 5.54 14.27 -2.47
N LYS A 79 5.31 14.03 -1.17
CA LYS A 79 5.65 14.98 -0.12
C LYS A 79 6.29 14.27 1.05
N VAL A 80 7.54 14.61 1.34
CA VAL A 80 8.16 14.31 2.63
C VAL A 80 7.47 15.17 3.69
N LYS A 81 7.09 14.53 4.80
CA LYS A 81 6.29 15.14 5.85
C LYS A 81 7.07 15.39 7.11
N GLU A 82 7.77 14.36 7.57
CA GLU A 82 8.62 14.39 8.74
C GLU A 82 9.94 13.75 8.35
N LYS A 83 11.07 14.39 8.69
CA LYS A 83 12.39 13.92 8.31
C LYS A 83 13.29 14.00 9.53
N ILE A 84 13.78 12.84 9.97
CA ILE A 84 14.80 12.74 11.02
C ILE A 84 16.17 12.91 10.36
N ASP A 85 16.41 12.17 9.28
CA ASP A 85 17.61 12.26 8.44
C ASP A 85 17.31 11.76 7.01
N ASN A 86 18.34 11.44 6.24
CA ASN A 86 18.19 10.98 4.85
C ASN A 86 17.66 9.53 4.71
N GLU A 87 17.60 8.77 5.81
CA GLU A 87 17.23 7.35 5.89
C GLU A 87 15.97 7.14 6.69
N ARG A 88 15.58 8.10 7.51
CA ARG A 88 14.44 7.99 8.41
C ARG A 88 13.51 9.17 8.19
N PHE A 89 12.41 8.90 7.52
CA PHE A 89 11.40 9.90 7.19
C PHE A 89 10.03 9.30 6.90
N GLU A 90 9.01 10.09 7.18
CA GLU A 90 7.64 9.84 6.72
C GLU A 90 7.37 10.64 5.45
N SER A 91 6.64 10.03 4.52
CA SER A 91 6.18 10.71 3.32
C SER A 91 4.80 10.24 2.92
N ILE A 92 4.14 11.04 2.08
CA ILE A 92 2.88 10.68 1.45
C ILE A 92 3.01 10.83 -0.06
N GLY A 93 2.21 10.04 -0.78
CA GLY A 93 2.20 10.06 -2.23
C GLY A 93 0.79 9.98 -2.81
N TYR A 94 0.66 10.45 -4.04
CA TYR A 94 -0.50 10.28 -4.90
C TYR A 94 -0.02 9.74 -6.24
N LEU A 95 -0.67 8.69 -6.75
CA LEU A 95 -0.48 8.21 -8.12
C LEU A 95 -1.83 7.97 -8.77
N LYS A 96 -1.96 8.27 -10.07
CA LYS A 96 -3.04 7.72 -10.89
C LYS A 96 -2.78 6.23 -11.13
N VAL A 97 -3.83 5.43 -11.12
CA VAL A 97 -3.72 3.99 -11.44
C VAL A 97 -3.61 3.82 -12.95
N LYS A 98 -2.49 3.23 -13.37
CA LYS A 98 -2.19 2.72 -14.71
C LYS A 98 -1.39 1.43 -14.59
N GLU A 99 -1.10 0.76 -15.72
CA GLU A 99 -0.35 -0.50 -15.70
C GLU A 99 1.00 -0.38 -14.97
N ASP A 100 1.80 0.62 -15.29
CA ASP A 100 3.11 0.85 -14.65
C ASP A 100 3.01 1.17 -13.14
N THR A 101 1.83 1.53 -12.62
CA THR A 101 1.64 1.78 -11.19
C THR A 101 1.87 0.52 -10.37
N TYR A 102 1.54 -0.65 -10.92
CA TYR A 102 1.73 -1.92 -10.22
C TYR A 102 3.21 -2.31 -10.17
N ASP A 103 3.99 -1.97 -11.22
CA ASP A 103 5.44 -2.10 -11.19
C ASP A 103 6.07 -1.19 -10.14
N GLU A 104 5.59 0.06 -10.08
CA GLU A 104 6.04 1.02 -9.07
C GLU A 104 5.74 0.53 -7.65
N ILE A 105 4.59 -0.10 -7.41
CA ILE A 105 4.30 -0.68 -6.08
C ILE A 105 5.37 -1.69 -5.67
N GLY A 106 5.92 -2.48 -6.59
CA GLY A 106 7.05 -3.37 -6.31
C GLY A 106 8.30 -2.62 -5.84
N VAL A 107 8.64 -1.52 -6.53
CA VAL A 107 9.75 -0.63 -6.15
C VAL A 107 9.53 -0.03 -4.75
N LEU A 108 8.33 0.49 -4.49
CA LEU A 108 7.94 1.06 -3.21
C LEU A 108 7.97 0.01 -2.09
N TRP A 109 7.60 -1.23 -2.40
CA TRP A 109 7.64 -2.36 -1.47
C TRP A 109 9.04 -2.69 -1.00
N LYS A 110 10.03 -2.65 -1.90
CA LYS A 110 11.45 -2.85 -1.56
C LYS A 110 12.01 -1.68 -0.75
N TYR A 111 11.72 -0.45 -1.18
CA TYR A 111 12.38 0.72 -0.63
C TYR A 111 11.86 1.12 0.76
N PHE A 112 10.53 1.16 0.95
CA PHE A 112 9.93 1.65 2.19
C PHE A 112 9.80 0.54 3.22
N TYR A 113 10.23 0.81 4.45
CA TYR A 113 10.09 -0.11 5.56
C TYR A 113 8.61 -0.46 5.81
N ALA A 114 7.75 0.56 5.87
CA ALA A 114 6.31 0.37 5.93
C ALA A 114 5.57 1.24 4.90
N MET A 115 4.48 0.69 4.38
CA MET A 115 3.67 1.33 3.35
C MET A 115 2.20 1.00 3.58
N MET A 116 1.34 2.01 3.47
CA MET A 116 -0.10 1.86 3.42
C MET A 116 -0.64 2.65 2.23
N PHE A 117 -1.54 2.06 1.46
CA PHE A 117 -2.16 2.74 0.32
C PHE A 117 -3.59 2.30 0.09
N PHE A 118 -4.36 3.16 -0.57
CA PHE A 118 -5.78 2.94 -0.77
C PHE A 118 -6.32 3.77 -1.92
N ASN A 119 -7.43 3.35 -2.51
CA ASN A 119 -8.19 4.16 -3.44
C ASN A 119 -9.09 5.12 -2.66
N PRO A 120 -8.81 6.44 -2.63
CA PRO A 120 -9.66 7.39 -1.95
C PRO A 120 -10.98 7.56 -2.70
N ASN A 121 -12.06 7.81 -1.96
CA ASN A 121 -13.32 8.24 -2.56
C ASN A 121 -13.40 9.78 -2.66
N THR A 122 -14.54 10.28 -3.14
CA THR A 122 -14.76 11.71 -3.38
C THR A 122 -14.72 12.59 -2.13
N LEU A 123 -14.87 12.02 -0.93
CA LEU A 123 -14.84 12.78 0.34
C LEU A 123 -13.41 13.14 0.79
N LEU A 124 -12.39 12.54 0.18
CA LEU A 124 -10.99 12.75 0.50
C LEU A 124 -10.21 13.20 -0.75
N THR A 125 -10.14 14.52 -0.94
CA THR A 125 -9.25 15.12 -1.95
C THR A 125 -7.79 14.98 -1.52
N TRP A 126 -6.86 15.08 -2.47
CA TRP A 126 -5.43 15.00 -2.18
C TRP A 126 -4.98 16.11 -1.24
N GLU A 127 -5.46 17.33 -1.47
CA GLU A 127 -5.21 18.47 -0.59
C GLU A 127 -5.71 18.22 0.84
N LYS A 128 -6.94 17.68 0.98
CA LYS A 128 -7.48 17.32 2.28
C LYS A 128 -6.60 16.26 2.94
N TYR A 129 -6.30 15.16 2.25
CA TYR A 129 -5.43 14.11 2.77
C TYR A 129 -4.08 14.66 3.24
N ASN A 130 -3.42 15.48 2.41
CA ASN A 130 -2.17 16.14 2.74
C ASN A 130 -2.23 16.94 4.06
N ASN A 131 -3.36 17.57 4.37
CA ASN A 131 -3.54 18.40 5.57
C ASN A 131 -3.91 17.60 6.82
N ILE A 132 -4.54 16.43 6.65
CA ILE A 132 -5.06 15.63 7.76
C ILE A 132 -4.45 14.22 7.86
N TYR A 133 -3.37 13.91 7.13
CA TYR A 133 -2.78 12.57 7.10
C TYR A 133 -2.44 12.04 8.52
N ASN A 134 -1.80 12.86 9.37
CA ASN A 134 -1.53 12.55 10.78
C ASN A 134 -2.79 12.36 11.65
N LYS A 135 -3.93 12.90 11.22
CA LYS A 135 -5.20 12.87 11.97
C LYS A 135 -6.14 11.76 11.51
N ILE A 136 -5.91 11.19 10.32
CA ILE A 136 -6.77 10.12 9.75
C ILE A 136 -6.44 8.74 10.35
N GLU A 137 -5.37 8.63 11.14
CA GLU A 137 -5.02 7.37 11.80
C GLU A 137 -6.01 6.96 12.90
N PRO A 138 -6.51 5.72 12.83
CA PRO A 138 -6.50 4.89 14.00
C PRO A 138 -5.42 3.84 13.85
N LYS A 139 -4.66 3.68 14.93
CA LYS A 139 -3.37 3.00 14.99
C LYS A 139 -3.36 1.53 14.55
N LYS A 140 -4.52 0.88 14.38
CA LYS A 140 -4.60 -0.52 13.95
C LYS A 140 -5.08 -0.59 12.50
N TYR A 141 -4.20 -1.01 11.60
CA TYR A 141 -4.48 -1.33 10.19
C TYR A 141 -5.29 -0.29 9.39
N GLY A 142 -5.11 1.01 9.65
CA GLY A 142 -5.74 2.08 8.85
C GLY A 142 -7.27 2.17 8.93
N ILE A 143 -7.92 1.43 9.84
CA ILE A 143 -9.38 1.19 9.87
C ILE A 143 -10.22 2.50 9.83
N GLY A 144 -9.67 3.62 10.26
CA GLY A 144 -10.37 4.89 10.32
C GLY A 144 -10.48 5.58 8.97
N ILE A 145 -9.63 5.25 8.00
CA ILE A 145 -9.86 5.63 6.61
C ILE A 145 -11.19 5.02 6.15
N ILE A 146 -11.45 3.77 6.51
CA ILE A 146 -12.71 3.09 6.20
C ILE A 146 -13.87 3.66 7.03
N LYS A 147 -13.72 3.79 8.35
CA LYS A 147 -14.80 4.29 9.23
C LYS A 147 -15.23 5.73 8.94
N ASN A 148 -14.28 6.59 8.53
CA ASN A 148 -14.58 7.95 8.08
C ASN A 148 -15.08 7.99 6.63
N LYS A 149 -15.26 6.82 5.99
CA LYS A 149 -15.71 6.68 4.60
C LYS A 149 -14.80 7.45 3.66
N TYR A 150 -13.49 7.37 3.83
CA TYR A 150 -12.51 7.93 2.89
C TYR A 150 -12.04 6.92 1.87
N ALA A 151 -12.13 5.62 2.17
CA ALA A 151 -11.91 4.53 1.25
C ALA A 151 -12.79 3.34 1.65
N LYS A 152 -12.98 2.39 0.72
CA LYS A 152 -13.66 1.11 0.98
C LYS A 152 -12.70 0.02 1.43
N SER A 153 -11.43 0.17 1.05
CA SER A 153 -10.38 -0.79 1.32
C SER A 153 -9.03 -0.09 1.44
N ILE A 154 -8.08 -0.81 2.04
CA ILE A 154 -6.72 -0.37 2.30
C ILE A 154 -5.78 -1.56 2.11
N PHE A 155 -4.66 -1.30 1.46
CA PHE A 155 -3.52 -2.20 1.34
C PHE A 155 -2.43 -1.75 2.31
N ILE A 156 -1.83 -2.70 3.02
CA ILE A 156 -0.76 -2.42 3.98
C ILE A 156 0.33 -3.45 3.76
N LYS A 157 1.55 -2.97 3.56
CA LYS A 157 2.77 -3.78 3.66
C LYS A 157 2.97 -4.14 5.14
N GLY A 158 3.00 -5.43 5.43
CA GLY A 158 3.31 -5.95 6.76
C GLY A 158 4.74 -5.63 7.21
N HIS A 159 5.05 -5.95 8.46
CA HIS A 159 6.41 -5.81 8.99
C HIS A 159 7.38 -6.62 8.12
N ASP A 160 8.55 -6.06 7.80
CA ASP A 160 9.60 -6.59 6.90
C ASP A 160 9.19 -6.78 5.42
N GLY A 161 7.89 -6.76 5.11
CA GLY A 161 7.36 -6.88 3.75
C GLY A 161 6.89 -8.26 3.35
N ASP A 162 6.94 -9.22 4.26
CA ASP A 162 6.62 -10.63 4.01
C ASP A 162 5.12 -10.90 3.81
N ASN A 163 4.28 -9.88 4.03
CA ASN A 163 2.86 -10.03 3.91
C ASN A 163 2.14 -8.77 3.41
N LEU A 164 1.06 -8.99 2.66
CA LEU A 164 0.09 -7.98 2.28
C LEU A 164 -1.12 -8.11 3.20
N ILE A 165 -1.48 -7.02 3.88
CA ILE A 165 -2.72 -6.93 4.66
C ILE A 165 -3.71 -6.09 3.85
N PHE A 166 -4.80 -6.72 3.45
CA PHE A 166 -5.91 -6.07 2.79
C PHE A 166 -7.08 -5.91 3.76
N VAL A 167 -7.37 -4.67 4.14
CA VAL A 167 -8.49 -4.33 5.03
C VAL A 167 -9.62 -3.75 4.19
N TYR A 168 -10.86 -4.18 4.42
CA TYR A 168 -11.99 -3.77 3.59
C TYR A 168 -13.31 -3.73 4.36
N ASP A 169 -14.21 -2.85 3.93
CA ASP A 169 -15.59 -2.82 4.41
C ASP A 169 -16.50 -3.81 3.68
N ASN A 170 -17.73 -3.93 4.17
CA ASN A 170 -18.76 -4.80 3.59
C ASN A 170 -19.23 -4.37 2.17
N SER A 171 -18.74 -3.25 1.62
CA SER A 171 -19.02 -2.88 0.23
C SER A 171 -18.16 -3.65 -0.78
N ILE A 172 -17.03 -4.21 -0.35
CA ILE A 172 -16.28 -5.20 -1.13
C ILE A 172 -17.01 -6.53 -1.01
N LYS A 173 -17.58 -6.99 -2.14
CA LYS A 173 -18.44 -8.18 -2.14
C LYS A 173 -17.63 -9.45 -1.91
N GLN A 174 -18.19 -10.39 -1.15
CA GLN A 174 -17.55 -11.68 -0.85
C GLN A 174 -17.09 -12.47 -2.10
N PRO A 175 -17.79 -12.47 -3.25
CA PRO A 175 -17.28 -13.11 -4.47
C PRO A 175 -15.91 -12.60 -4.93
N VAL A 176 -15.66 -11.28 -4.83
CA VAL A 176 -14.34 -10.69 -5.16
C VAL A 176 -13.26 -11.26 -4.25
N ILE A 177 -13.55 -11.38 -2.96
CA ILE A 177 -12.63 -11.98 -1.98
C ILE A 177 -12.39 -13.46 -2.28
N ASN A 178 -13.44 -14.21 -2.62
CA ASN A 178 -13.33 -15.64 -2.95
C ASN A 178 -12.50 -15.86 -4.22
N GLU A 179 -12.61 -14.98 -5.21
CA GLU A 179 -11.79 -15.01 -6.43
C GLU A 179 -10.31 -14.78 -6.10
N VAL A 180 -9.98 -13.78 -5.29
CA VAL A 180 -8.60 -13.58 -4.81
C VAL A 180 -8.07 -14.78 -4.05
N ILE A 181 -8.87 -15.38 -3.16
CA ILE A 181 -8.50 -16.59 -2.43
C ILE A 181 -8.23 -17.75 -3.41
N THR A 182 -9.04 -17.87 -4.47
CA THR A 182 -8.87 -18.90 -5.49
C THR A 182 -7.62 -18.67 -6.31
N MET A 183 -7.34 -17.41 -6.69
CA MET A 183 -6.10 -17.03 -7.36
C MET A 183 -4.90 -17.45 -6.53
N ILE A 184 -4.83 -17.03 -5.26
CA ILE A 184 -3.69 -17.33 -4.37
C ILE A 184 -3.46 -18.83 -4.20
N LYS A 185 -4.52 -19.65 -4.15
CA LYS A 185 -4.40 -21.12 -4.04
C LYS A 185 -3.82 -21.78 -5.30
N ASN A 186 -3.85 -21.09 -6.44
CA ASN A 186 -3.36 -21.59 -7.71
C ASN A 186 -1.98 -21.03 -8.10
N LEU A 187 -1.42 -20.12 -7.30
CA LEU A 187 -0.08 -19.55 -7.46
C LEU A 187 0.95 -20.44 -6.76
#